data_AF-A0A8J6DIK4-F1
#
_entry.id   AF-A0A8J6DIK4-F1
#
_cell.length_a   1.000
_cell.length_b   1.000
_cell.length_c   1.000
_cell.angle_alpha   90.00
_cell.angle_beta   90.00
_cell.angle_gamma   90.00
#
_symmetry.space_group_name_H-M   'P 1'
#
loop_
_entity.id
_entity.type
_entity.pdbx_description
1 polymer ?
#
loop_
_entity_poly.entity_id
_entity_poly.type
_entity_poly.pdbx_seq_one_letter_code
_entity_poly.pdbx_strand_id
1 'polypeptide(L)'
;MVLIDSTPFRQWYESHYALLLGPKKGVKLAPEEEEILNKKRSKKIQKKYDERKKNAKISSLLEKQFQRGKFLACIASRPGQCG
;
A
#
# COMPACT_ATOMS: atom_id res chain seq x y z
N MET A 1 9.43 -7.57 -18.99
CA MET A 1 9.06 -6.87 -17.74
C MET A 1 8.16 -5.71 -18.09
N VAL A 2 7.10 -5.50 -17.32
CA VAL A 2 6.13 -4.42 -17.54
C VAL A 2 6.09 -3.47 -16.34
N LEU A 3 5.70 -2.23 -16.59
CA LEU A 3 5.41 -1.26 -15.52
C LEU A 3 3.92 -1.27 -15.23
N ILE A 4 3.54 -1.56 -13.99
CA ILE A 4 2.14 -1.53 -13.53
C ILE A 4 1.92 -0.37 -12.56
N ASP A 5 0.69 0.13 -12.51
CA ASP A 5 0.30 1.17 -11.56
C ASP A 5 0.36 0.63 -10.12
N SER A 6 1.00 1.39 -9.22
CA SER A 6 1.13 1.04 -7.82
C SER A 6 -0.05 1.49 -6.94
N THR A 7 -0.90 2.40 -7.45
CA THR A 7 -1.99 3.03 -6.69
C THR A 7 -2.93 2.04 -5.98
N PRO A 8 -3.48 1.00 -6.64
CA PRO A 8 -4.39 0.06 -5.96
C PRO A 8 -3.69 -0.71 -4.83
N PHE A 9 -2.40 -1.04 -4.99
CA PHE A 9 -1.62 -1.72 -3.97
C PHE A 9 -1.33 -0.81 -2.78
N ARG A 10 -1.11 0.50 -3.01
CA ARG A 10 -0.90 1.49 -1.95
C ARG A 10 -2.16 1.64 -1.09
N GLN A 11 -3.30 1.83 -1.74
CA GLN A 11 -4.61 1.95 -1.07
C GLN A 11 -4.92 0.71 -0.21
N TRP A 12 -4.66 -0.49 -0.75
CA TRP A 12 -4.83 -1.73 0.00
C TRP A 12 -3.89 -1.78 1.21
N TYR A 13 -2.62 -1.42 1.04
CA TYR A 13 -1.63 -1.45 2.13
C TYR A 13 -2.01 -0.50 3.27
N GLU A 14 -2.35 0.73 2.94
CA GLU A 14 -2.78 1.76 3.89
C GLU A 14 -4.03 1.32 4.65
N SER A 15 -4.99 0.72 3.94
CA SER A 15 -6.20 0.14 4.55
C SER A 15 -5.89 -1.07 5.42
N HIS A 16 -4.94 -1.92 5.03
CA HIS A 16 -4.64 -3.18 5.71
C HIS A 16 -3.84 -3.01 7.00
N TYR A 17 -2.89 -2.07 6.98
CA TYR A 17 -1.97 -1.81 8.09
C TYR A 17 -2.28 -0.54 8.86
N ALA A 18 -3.15 0.34 8.36
CA ALA A 18 -3.38 1.67 8.93
C ALA A 18 -2.05 2.43 9.16
N LEU A 19 -1.20 2.38 8.13
CA LEU A 19 0.11 3.02 8.04
C LEU A 19 0.23 3.70 6.69
N LEU A 20 0.76 4.92 6.68
CA LEU A 20 1.05 5.64 5.45
C LEU A 20 2.28 5.07 4.77
N LEU A 21 2.17 4.83 3.46
CA LEU A 21 3.29 4.33 2.70
C LEU A 21 3.94 5.45 1.88
N GLY A 22 5.20 5.75 2.19
CA GLY A 22 5.99 6.71 1.43
C GLY A 22 5.41 8.13 1.36
N PRO A 23 4.96 8.75 2.48
CA PRO A 23 4.62 10.16 2.43
C PRO A 23 5.83 10.95 1.96
N LYS A 24 5.71 11.63 0.81
CA LYS A 24 6.65 12.69 0.45
C LYS A 24 6.57 13.72 1.56
N LYS A 25 7.68 13.92 2.31
CA LYS A 25 7.77 14.97 3.33
C LYS A 25 7.25 16.29 2.73
N GLY A 26 6.11 16.77 3.21
CA GLY A 26 5.51 18.05 2.81
C GLY A 26 4.27 17.99 1.90
N VAL A 27 3.78 16.83 1.46
CA VAL A 27 2.52 16.73 0.73
C VAL A 27 1.37 16.51 1.73
N LYS A 28 0.36 17.40 1.70
CA LYS A 28 -0.87 17.22 2.49
C LYS A 28 -1.54 15.92 2.04
N LEU A 29 -1.79 15.04 3.00
CA LEU A 29 -2.48 13.77 2.79
C LEU A 29 -3.87 14.06 2.22
N ALA A 30 -4.34 13.20 1.32
CA ALA A 30 -5.72 13.31 0.86
C ALA A 30 -6.67 13.07 2.05
N PRO A 31 -7.85 13.71 2.10
CA PRO A 31 -8.80 13.55 3.20
C PRO A 31 -9.18 12.08 3.45
N GLU A 32 -9.19 11.25 2.40
CA GLU A 32 -9.46 9.82 2.47
C GLU A 32 -8.34 9.03 3.16
N GLU A 33 -7.08 9.44 3.00
CA GLU A 33 -5.91 8.83 3.65
C GLU A 33 -5.91 9.13 5.16
N GLU A 34 -6.28 10.35 5.55
CA GLU A 34 -6.42 10.76 6.96
C GLU A 34 -7.58 10.02 7.66
N GLU A 35 -8.67 9.77 6.95
CA GLU A 35 -9.80 9.01 7.50
C GLU A 35 -9.41 7.56 7.80
N ILE A 36 -8.65 6.90 6.92
CA ILE A 36 -8.20 5.51 7.12
C ILE A 36 -7.32 5.38 8.37
N LEU A 37 -6.45 6.35 8.63
CA LEU A 37 -5.61 6.36 9.85
C LEU A 37 -6.42 6.65 11.10
N ASN A 38 -7.24 7.70 11.07
CA ASN A 38 -7.91 8.23 12.26
C ASN A 38 -9.24 7.54 12.58
N LYS A 39 -9.67 6.56 11.76
CA LYS A 39 -10.88 5.79 12.01
C LYS A 39 -10.82 5.14 13.40
N LYS A 40 -11.71 5.57 14.30
CA LYS A 40 -11.92 4.94 15.61
C LYS A 40 -12.39 3.50 15.41
N ARG A 41 -11.62 2.57 15.95
CA ARG A 41 -11.85 1.12 15.84
C ARG A 41 -12.18 0.54 17.21
N SER A 42 -12.95 -0.54 17.24
CA SER A 42 -13.20 -1.28 18.48
C SER A 42 -11.92 -1.92 19.02
N LYS A 43 -11.84 -2.18 20.33
CA LYS A 43 -10.63 -2.73 20.99
C LYS A 43 -10.09 -4.01 20.34
N LYS A 44 -10.98 -4.91 19.91
CA LYS A 44 -10.60 -6.16 19.22
C LYS A 44 -9.97 -5.89 17.84
N ILE A 45 -10.52 -4.94 17.10
CA ILE A 45 -10.01 -4.55 15.78
C ILE A 45 -8.68 -3.82 15.93
N GLN A 46 -8.54 -2.93 16.92
CA GLN A 46 -7.29 -2.23 17.17
C GLN A 46 -6.14 -3.21 17.42
N LYS A 47 -6.35 -4.20 18.31
CA LYS A 47 -5.37 -5.27 18.57
C LYS A 47 -4.96 -6.01 17.29
N LYS A 48 -5.89 -6.30 16.39
CA LYS A 48 -5.62 -6.93 15.09
C LYS A 48 -4.71 -6.06 14.20
N TYR A 49 -4.93 -4.75 14.17
CA TYR A 49 -4.06 -3.84 13.42
C TYR A 49 -2.68 -3.72 14.08
N ASP A 50 -2.61 -3.64 15.40
CA ASP A 50 -1.34 -3.56 16.12
C ASP A 50 -0.48 -4.83 15.90
N GLU A 51 -1.10 -6.01 15.84
CA GLU A 51 -0.44 -7.25 15.47
C GLU A 51 0.07 -7.24 14.03
N ARG A 52 -0.72 -6.74 13.08
CA ARG A 52 -0.31 -6.60 11.68
C ARG A 52 0.83 -5.60 11.50
N LYS A 53 0.80 -4.47 12.22
CA LYS A 53 1.83 -3.43 12.15
C LYS A 53 3.23 -3.94 12.46
N LYS A 54 3.36 -4.98 13.29
CA LYS A 54 4.65 -5.62 13.61
C LYS A 54 5.36 -6.17 12.37
N ASN A 55 4.60 -6.65 11.39
CA ASN A 55 5.10 -7.24 10.15
C ASN A 55 4.98 -6.29 8.95
N ALA A 56 4.67 -5.02 9.17
CA ALA A 56 4.43 -4.03 8.12
C ALA A 56 5.71 -3.39 7.57
N LYS A 57 6.84 -4.11 7.58
CA LYS A 57 8.11 -3.61 7.04
C LYS A 57 8.22 -4.01 5.58
N ILE A 58 8.40 -3.04 4.69
CA ILE A 58 8.64 -3.26 3.26
C ILE A 58 10.14 -3.04 2.94
N SER A 59 10.63 -3.67 1.88
CA SER A 59 11.96 -3.41 1.32
C SER A 59 12.08 -1.98 0.77
N SER A 60 13.25 -1.35 0.95
CA SER A 60 13.54 0.00 0.47
C SER A 60 13.42 0.14 -1.07
N LEU A 61 13.61 -0.94 -1.83
CA LEU A 61 13.42 -0.94 -3.28
C LEU A 61 11.95 -0.77 -3.67
N LEU A 62 11.05 -1.44 -2.94
CA LEU A 62 9.62 -1.33 -3.16
C LEU A 62 9.12 0.06 -2.74
N GLU A 63 9.61 0.61 -1.62
CA GLU A 63 9.28 1.99 -1.21
C GLU A 63 9.62 3.02 -2.30
N LYS A 64 10.79 2.88 -2.94
CA LYS A 64 11.17 3.73 -4.09
C LYS A 64 10.21 3.55 -5.28
N GLN A 65 9.76 2.33 -5.56
CA GLN A 65 8.81 2.08 -6.64
C GLN A 65 7.40 2.63 -6.33
N PHE A 66 6.95 2.54 -5.08
CA PHE A 66 5.73 3.19 -4.60
C PHE A 66 5.82 4.72 -4.74
N GLN A 67 6.96 5.33 -4.38
CA GLN A 67 7.16 6.77 -4.54
C GLN A 67 7.14 7.21 -6.01
N ARG A 68 7.58 6.33 -6.92
CA ARG A 68 7.52 6.55 -8.37
C ARG A 68 6.12 6.34 -8.94
N GLY A 69 5.23 5.65 -8.24
CA GLY A 69 3.88 5.33 -8.71
C GLY A 69 3.80 4.12 -9.65
N LYS A 70 4.91 3.39 -9.88
CA LYS A 70 4.95 2.27 -10.85
C LYS A 70 5.85 1.13 -10.40
N PHE A 71 5.32 -0.09 -10.37
CA PHE A 71 6.07 -1.31 -10.09
C PHE A 71 6.62 -1.97 -11.34
N LEU A 72 7.77 -2.63 -11.19
CA LEU A 72 8.24 -3.60 -12.16
C LEU A 72 7.56 -4.94 -11.88
N ALA A 73 6.91 -5.51 -12.90
CA ALA A 73 6.26 -6.80 -12.82
C ALA A 73 6.66 -7.71 -14.01
N CYS A 74 6.54 -9.01 -13.81
CA CYS A 74 6.69 -10.02 -14.85
C CYS A 74 5.33 -10.64 -15.13
N ILE A 75 4.95 -10.68 -16.41
CA ILE A 75 3.73 -11.37 -16.84
C ILE A 75 4.02 -12.87 -16.78
N ALA A 76 3.22 -13.61 -16.00
CA ALA A 76 3.33 -15.06 -15.88
C ALA A 76 2.32 -15.83 -16.76
N SER A 77 1.28 -15.15 -17.25
CA SER A 77 0.27 -15.72 -18.14
C SER A 77 0.67 -15.62 -19.63
N ARG A 78 -0.05 -16.34 -20.50
CA ARG A 78 0.12 -16.30 -21.95
C ARG A 78 -1.05 -15.55 -22.59
N PRO A 79 -0.97 -14.21 -22.77
CA PRO A 79 -2.12 -13.41 -23.17
C PRO A 79 -2.75 -13.83 -24.51
N GLY A 80 -1.98 -14.43 -25.42
CA GLY A 80 -2.50 -14.97 -26.68
C GLY A 80 -3.28 -16.29 -26.59
N GLN A 81 -3.47 -16.85 -25.38
CA GLN A 81 -4.19 -18.13 -25.17
C GLN A 81 -5.28 -18.04 -24.11
N CYS A 82 -5.15 -17.14 -23.13
CA CYS A 82 -6.02 -17.07 -21.97
C CYS A 82 -6.65 -15.68 -21.77
N GLY A 83 -7.10 -15.06 -22.86
CA GLY A 83 -7.75 -13.75 -22.86
C GLY A 83 -9.09 -13.74 -22.14
#